data_AF-A0A2J5I1Q2-F1
#
_entry.id   AF-A0A2J5I1Q2-F1
#
_cell.length_a   1.000
_cell.length_b   1.000
_cell.length_c   1.000
_cell.angle_alpha   90.00
_cell.angle_beta   90.00
_cell.angle_gamma   90.00
#
_symmetry.space_group_name_H-M   'P 1'
#
loop_
_entity.id
_entity.type
_entity.pdbx_description
1 polymer ?
#
loop_
_entity_poly.entity_id
_entity_poly.type
_entity_poly.pdbx_seq_one_letter_code
_entity_poly.pdbx_strand_id
1 'polypeptide(L)'
;MESPDLSLPPTCPQLGAFENYNMDDAAFALNTLVDLPPSSLLELTTLLNSEWITSPDVPPLVRLPDRYNFKGKPLRAVLDTHVHLDGDITPRDDNPDVEGDLRWFPSALIVVTDVNWATRGLLFVYLDDRDDEGEGLVPESRSLEKFFFRAQDASAFLGSVS
;
A
#
# COMPACT_ATOMS: atom_id res chain seq x y z
N MET A 1 -22.71 1.06 13.82
CA MET A 1 -21.75 0.30 13.01
C MET A 1 -20.59 -0.04 13.91
N GLU A 2 -20.16 -1.30 13.91
CA GLU A 2 -18.96 -1.71 14.64
C GLU A 2 -17.73 -1.17 13.90
N SER A 3 -16.77 -0.64 14.67
CA SER A 3 -15.50 -0.17 14.11
C SER A 3 -14.69 -1.37 13.60
N PRO A 4 -14.03 -1.28 12.44
CA PRO A 4 -13.17 -2.35 11.96
C PRO A 4 -12.04 -2.66 12.94
N ASP A 5 -11.68 -3.94 13.06
CA ASP A 5 -10.49 -4.34 13.80
C ASP A 5 -9.23 -3.97 12.98
N LEU A 6 -8.48 -3.01 13.50
CA LEU A 6 -7.28 -2.49 12.86
C LEU A 6 -5.99 -3.10 13.44
N SER A 7 -6.07 -4.10 14.32
CA SER A 7 -4.89 -4.67 14.98
C SER A 7 -3.86 -5.18 13.97
N LEU A 8 -2.59 -4.86 14.19
CA LEU A 8 -1.47 -5.37 13.39
C LEU A 8 -0.92 -6.66 14.02
N PRO A 9 -0.37 -7.58 13.22
CA PRO A 9 0.38 -8.69 13.78
C PRO A 9 1.60 -8.16 14.55
N PRO A 10 2.09 -8.92 15.55
CA PRO A 10 3.25 -8.50 16.35
C PRO A 10 4.55 -8.43 15.52
N THR A 11 4.61 -9.15 14.41
CA THR A 11 5.72 -9.16 13.46
C THR A 11 5.17 -8.97 12.05
N CYS A 12 5.95 -8.31 11.19
CA CYS A 12 5.60 -8.18 9.78
C CYS A 12 5.49 -9.58 9.15
N PRO A 13 4.42 -9.86 8.39
CA PRO A 13 4.37 -11.05 7.54
C PRO A 13 5.59 -11.10 6.61
N GLN A 14 6.04 -12.30 6.27
CA GLN A 14 7.17 -12.47 5.36
C GLN A 14 6.82 -11.84 4.00
N LEU A 15 7.48 -10.72 3.69
CA LEU A 15 7.47 -10.13 2.36
C LEU A 15 8.37 -10.95 1.44
N GLY A 16 8.10 -10.91 0.13
CA GLY A 16 9.05 -11.43 -0.85
C GLY A 16 10.43 -10.77 -0.71
N ALA A 17 11.47 -11.46 -1.16
CA ALA A 17 12.81 -10.88 -1.23
C ALA A 17 12.86 -9.90 -2.42
N PHE A 18 12.52 -8.65 -2.16
CA PHE A 18 12.40 -7.61 -3.19
C PHE A 18 13.66 -6.75 -3.36
N GLU A 19 14.79 -7.14 -2.76
CA GLU A 19 16.03 -6.35 -2.71
C GLU A 19 16.61 -6.04 -4.10
N ASN A 20 16.37 -6.91 -5.09
CA ASN A 20 16.85 -6.77 -6.47
C ASN A 20 15.76 -6.34 -7.47
N TYR A 21 14.64 -5.80 -6.99
CA TYR A 21 13.52 -5.40 -7.85
C TYR A 21 13.39 -3.89 -7.95
N ASN A 22 12.96 -3.42 -9.12
CA ASN A 22 12.66 -2.01 -9.32
C ASN A 22 11.26 -1.67 -8.79
N MET A 23 11.16 -0.53 -8.09
CA MET A 23 9.92 0.00 -7.50
C MET A 23 9.50 1.36 -8.07
N ASP A 24 10.24 1.92 -9.03
CA ASP A 24 9.99 3.27 -9.57
C ASP A 24 8.55 3.45 -10.12
N ASP A 25 7.96 2.39 -10.68
CA ASP A 25 6.60 2.36 -11.23
C ASP A 25 5.59 1.58 -10.35
N ALA A 26 6.00 1.23 -9.12
CA ALA A 26 5.13 0.51 -8.20
C ALA A 26 3.98 1.42 -7.72
N ALA A 27 2.82 0.81 -7.49
CA ALA A 27 1.65 1.52 -6.97
C ALA A 27 1.35 1.13 -5.53
N PHE A 28 0.81 2.07 -4.75
CA PHE A 28 0.20 1.75 -3.46
C PHE A 28 -1.16 1.08 -3.69
N ALA A 29 -1.37 -0.06 -3.03
CA ALA A 29 -2.64 -0.76 -3.06
C ALA A 29 -3.67 -0.07 -2.16
N LEU A 30 -4.81 0.34 -2.73
CA LEU A 30 -5.96 0.86 -1.99
C LEU A 30 -6.97 -0.25 -1.70
N ASN A 31 -7.20 -0.53 -0.42
CA ASN A 31 -8.13 -1.54 0.06
C ASN A 31 -9.24 -0.91 0.92
N THR A 32 -10.36 -1.61 1.13
CA THR A 32 -11.47 -1.12 1.96
C THR A 32 -11.91 -2.17 2.99
N LEU A 33 -12.04 -1.78 4.27
CA LEU A 33 -12.67 -2.59 5.31
C LEU A 33 -14.17 -2.28 5.48
N VAL A 34 -14.62 -1.23 4.78
CA VAL A 34 -16.01 -0.79 4.69
C VAL A 34 -16.49 -0.86 3.25
N ASP A 35 -17.80 -0.85 3.09
CA ASP A 35 -18.43 -0.78 1.77
C ASP A 35 -18.44 0.66 1.29
N LEU A 36 -17.65 0.97 0.26
CA LEU A 36 -17.72 2.26 -0.41
C LEU A 36 -18.55 2.14 -1.69
N PRO A 37 -19.49 3.08 -1.92
CA PRO A 37 -20.18 3.13 -3.20
C PRO A 37 -19.18 3.41 -4.33
N PRO A 38 -19.40 2.88 -5.55
CA PRO A 38 -18.48 3.05 -6.67
C PRO A 38 -18.13 4.51 -6.98
N SER A 39 -19.08 5.43 -6.81
CA SER A 39 -18.85 6.86 -7.01
C SER A 39 -17.86 7.45 -6.01
N SER A 40 -17.94 7.05 -4.74
CA SER A 40 -17.01 7.52 -3.70
C SER A 40 -15.64 6.89 -3.84
N LEU A 41 -15.57 5.64 -4.32
CA LEU A 41 -14.31 4.98 -4.62
C LEU A 41 -13.61 5.64 -5.83
N LEU A 42 -14.37 6.00 -6.86
CA LEU A 42 -13.85 6.75 -8.01
C LEU A 42 -13.38 8.14 -7.59
N GLU A 43 -14.15 8.85 -6.78
CA GLU A 43 -13.77 10.17 -6.22
C GLU A 43 -12.46 10.07 -5.42
N LEU A 44 -12.36 9.09 -4.53
CA LEU A 44 -11.17 8.86 -3.72
C LEU A 44 -9.94 8.53 -4.58
N THR A 45 -10.06 7.56 -5.49
CA THR A 45 -8.95 7.18 -6.38
C THR A 45 -8.51 8.33 -7.29
N THR A 46 -9.45 9.15 -7.78
CA THR A 46 -9.13 10.36 -8.54
C THR A 46 -8.37 11.37 -7.68
N LEU A 47 -8.82 11.60 -6.43
CA LEU A 47 -8.16 12.52 -5.51
C LEU A 47 -6.74 12.06 -5.15
N LEU A 48 -6.56 10.77 -4.87
CA LEU A 48 -5.24 10.23 -4.49
C LEU A 48 -4.20 10.31 -5.63
N ASN A 49 -4.65 10.39 -6.88
CA ASN A 49 -3.80 10.45 -8.05
C ASN A 49 -3.76 11.82 -8.74
N SER A 50 -4.51 12.82 -8.25
CA SER A 50 -4.81 14.05 -9.01
C SER A 50 -3.58 14.89 -9.35
N GLU A 51 -2.56 14.85 -8.49
CA GLU A 51 -1.30 15.58 -8.71
C GLU A 51 -0.19 14.70 -9.29
N TRP A 52 -0.39 13.38 -9.33
CA TRP A 52 0.58 12.42 -9.84
C TRP A 52 0.45 12.22 -11.35
N ILE A 53 -0.80 12.07 -11.83
CA ILE A 53 -1.07 11.83 -13.25
C ILE A 53 -0.91 13.15 -14.01
N THR A 54 0.32 13.40 -14.45
CA THR A 54 0.70 14.57 -15.27
C THR A 54 0.59 14.31 -16.78
N SER A 55 0.52 13.03 -17.18
CA SER A 55 0.39 12.55 -18.56
C SER A 55 -0.37 11.20 -18.57
N PRO A 56 -1.08 10.84 -19.66
CA PRO A 56 -1.68 9.50 -19.83
C PRO A 56 -0.67 8.34 -19.71
N ASP A 57 0.61 8.60 -19.94
CA ASP A 57 1.67 7.60 -19.92
C ASP A 57 2.23 7.34 -18.51
N VAL A 58 1.86 8.17 -17.51
CA VAL A 58 2.30 7.99 -16.12
C VAL A 58 1.31 7.04 -15.43
N PRO A 59 1.76 5.87 -14.93
CA PRO A 59 0.88 4.98 -14.20
C PRO A 59 0.37 5.65 -12.91
N PRO A 60 -0.88 5.34 -12.48
CA PRO A 60 -1.39 5.88 -11.23
C PRO A 60 -0.57 5.40 -10.03
N LEU A 61 -0.19 6.32 -9.14
CA LEU A 61 0.52 6.03 -7.89
C LEU A 61 -0.32 5.17 -6.94
N VAL A 62 -1.64 5.33 -6.95
CA VAL A 62 -2.56 4.54 -6.14
C VAL A 62 -3.53 3.79 -7.04
N ARG A 63 -3.59 2.46 -6.87
CA ARG A 63 -4.46 1.58 -7.66
C ARG A 63 -5.27 0.64 -6.77
N LEU A 64 -6.40 0.17 -7.30
CA LEU A 64 -7.20 -0.89 -6.67
C LEU A 64 -6.66 -2.25 -7.13
N PRO A 65 -6.27 -3.15 -6.22
CA PRO A 65 -6.00 -4.53 -6.59
C PRO A 65 -7.29 -5.26 -6.99
N ASP A 66 -7.15 -6.41 -7.69
CA ASP A 66 -8.28 -7.25 -8.11
C ASP A 66 -9.23 -7.59 -6.95
N ARG A 67 -8.66 -7.79 -5.76
CA ARG A 67 -9.39 -7.97 -4.51
C ARG A 67 -9.07 -6.82 -3.56
N TYR A 68 -9.85 -5.75 -3.66
CA TYR A 68 -9.70 -4.55 -2.82
C TYR A 68 -10.73 -4.44 -1.68
N ASN A 69 -11.90 -5.09 -1.80
CA ASN A 69 -13.00 -4.96 -0.83
C ASN A 69 -12.97 -6.10 0.21
N PHE A 70 -12.72 -5.73 1.46
CA PHE A 70 -12.64 -6.58 2.63
C PHE A 70 -13.68 -6.20 3.69
N LYS A 71 -14.86 -5.73 3.26
CA LYS A 71 -15.96 -5.34 4.14
C LYS A 71 -16.18 -6.33 5.30
N GLY A 72 -16.10 -5.81 6.52
CA GLY A 72 -16.35 -6.59 7.75
C GLY A 72 -15.24 -7.59 8.10
N LYS A 73 -14.11 -7.56 7.42
CA LYS A 73 -12.90 -8.31 7.78
C LYS A 73 -11.96 -7.44 8.62
N PRO A 74 -11.08 -8.05 9.43
CA PRO A 74 -10.02 -7.32 10.12
C PRO A 74 -8.95 -6.86 9.13
N LEU A 75 -8.17 -5.85 9.51
CA LEU A 75 -7.01 -5.36 8.75
C LEU A 75 -6.03 -6.47 8.38
N ARG A 76 -5.86 -7.48 9.24
CA ARG A 76 -5.03 -8.66 8.97
C ARG A 76 -5.38 -9.36 7.66
N ALA A 77 -6.66 -9.41 7.26
CA ALA A 77 -7.05 -10.04 6.01
C ALA A 77 -6.54 -9.29 4.76
N VAL A 78 -6.36 -7.97 4.87
CA VAL A 78 -5.74 -7.14 3.84
C VAL A 78 -4.25 -7.45 3.76
N LEU A 79 -3.56 -7.50 4.90
CA LEU A 79 -2.13 -7.81 4.98
C LEU A 79 -1.81 -9.19 4.37
N ASP A 80 -2.56 -10.22 4.74
CA ASP A 80 -2.38 -11.58 4.23
C ASP A 80 -2.57 -11.65 2.70
N THR A 81 -3.36 -10.74 2.11
CA THR A 81 -3.53 -10.66 0.65
C THR A 81 -2.41 -9.83 0.01
N HIS A 82 -2.00 -8.74 0.67
CA HIS A 82 -0.97 -7.83 0.17
C HIS A 82 0.39 -8.49 -0.01
N VAL A 83 0.77 -9.42 0.87
CA VAL A 83 2.04 -10.15 0.72
C VAL A 83 2.11 -11.01 -0.55
N HIS A 84 0.97 -11.31 -1.16
CA HIS A 84 0.88 -12.11 -2.38
C HIS A 84 0.55 -11.25 -3.62
N LEU A 85 0.50 -9.92 -3.50
CA LEU A 85 0.03 -9.03 -4.57
C LEU A 85 0.99 -8.97 -5.78
N ASP A 86 2.30 -9.09 -5.53
CA ASP A 86 3.36 -9.12 -6.54
C ASP A 86 3.89 -10.54 -6.81
N GLY A 87 2.99 -11.53 -6.92
CA GLY A 87 3.36 -12.88 -7.33
C GLY A 87 3.83 -13.00 -8.80
N ASP A 88 3.51 -11.99 -9.63
CA ASP A 88 3.73 -11.98 -11.09
C ASP A 88 4.65 -10.81 -11.51
N ILE A 89 5.90 -10.88 -11.06
CA ILE A 89 7.00 -9.99 -11.47
C ILE A 89 7.06 -9.89 -13.00
N THR A 90 7.30 -8.67 -13.51
CA THR A 90 7.59 -8.47 -14.93
C THR A 90 9.10 -8.45 -15.13
N PRO A 91 9.70 -9.45 -15.81
CA PRO A 91 11.14 -9.50 -16.02
C PRO A 91 11.63 -8.31 -16.85
N ARG A 92 12.85 -7.86 -16.56
CA ARG A 92 13.56 -6.85 -17.34
C ARG A 92 14.70 -7.48 -18.12
N ASP A 93 14.80 -7.13 -19.40
CA ASP A 93 15.90 -7.58 -20.27
C ASP A 93 17.02 -6.51 -20.38
N ASP A 94 16.79 -5.30 -19.87
CA ASP A 94 17.66 -4.13 -20.05
C ASP A 94 18.69 -3.93 -18.91
N ASN A 95 18.48 -4.57 -17.75
CA ASN A 95 19.41 -4.53 -16.63
C ASN A 95 19.56 -5.92 -15.98
N PRO A 96 20.73 -6.59 -16.12
CA PRO A 96 20.95 -7.93 -15.57
C PRO A 96 21.02 -7.98 -14.04
N ASP A 97 21.17 -6.82 -13.37
CA ASP A 97 21.24 -6.71 -11.91
C ASP A 97 19.85 -6.47 -11.27
N VAL A 98 18.80 -6.32 -12.08
CA VAL A 98 17.41 -6.11 -11.61
C VAL A 98 16.55 -7.29 -12.08
N GLU A 99 15.97 -8.02 -11.13
CA GLU A 99 15.18 -9.23 -11.41
C GLU A 99 13.84 -8.92 -12.12
N GLY A 100 13.32 -7.70 -11.97
CA GLY A 100 12.15 -7.21 -12.67
C GLY A 100 11.55 -5.96 -12.04
N ASP A 101 10.41 -5.51 -12.58
CA ASP A 101 9.62 -4.41 -12.05
C ASP A 101 8.49 -4.94 -11.14
N LEU A 102 8.35 -4.36 -9.95
CA LEU A 102 7.21 -4.58 -9.07
C LEU A 102 6.01 -3.77 -9.54
N ARG A 103 4.81 -4.34 -9.37
CA ARG A 103 3.56 -3.63 -9.65
C ARG A 103 3.06 -2.91 -8.41
N TRP A 104 3.36 -3.41 -7.22
CA TRP A 104 2.87 -2.85 -5.98
C TRP A 104 4.01 -2.55 -5.03
N PHE A 105 3.80 -1.57 -4.13
CA PHE A 105 4.73 -1.37 -3.03
C PHE A 105 4.56 -2.52 -2.03
N PRO A 106 5.57 -3.38 -1.83
CA PRO A 106 5.43 -4.54 -0.95
C PRO A 106 5.40 -4.13 0.52
N SER A 107 6.08 -3.03 0.86
CA SER A 107 6.28 -2.54 2.22
C SER A 107 5.17 -1.61 2.71
N ALA A 108 4.22 -1.19 1.85
CA ALA A 108 3.22 -0.20 2.23
C ALA A 108 1.90 -0.32 1.46
N LEU A 109 0.79 0.01 2.13
CA LEU A 109 -0.55 0.00 1.56
C LEU A 109 -1.49 1.02 2.21
N ILE A 110 -2.61 1.30 1.55
CA ILE A 110 -3.63 2.25 2.01
C ILE A 110 -4.95 1.51 2.26
N VAL A 111 -5.62 1.81 3.36
CA VAL A 111 -6.90 1.20 3.75
C VAL A 111 -7.96 2.23 4.10
N VAL A 112 -9.13 2.11 3.49
CA VAL A 112 -10.34 2.83 3.90
C VAL A 112 -11.01 2.07 5.05
N THR A 113 -11.14 2.72 6.21
CA THR A 113 -11.74 2.13 7.41
C THR A 113 -13.11 2.71 7.77
N ASP A 114 -13.51 3.83 7.15
CA ASP A 114 -14.79 4.51 7.40
C ASP A 114 -15.34 5.06 6.08
N VAL A 115 -16.67 5.01 5.91
CA VAL A 115 -17.36 5.58 4.74
C VAL A 115 -17.18 7.09 4.65
N ASN A 116 -16.94 7.77 5.78
CA ASN A 116 -16.66 9.19 5.88
C ASN A 116 -15.16 9.50 5.78
N TRP A 117 -14.43 8.77 4.94
CA TRP A 117 -12.97 8.87 4.76
C TRP A 117 -12.48 10.32 4.55
N ALA A 118 -13.27 11.19 3.91
CA ALA A 118 -12.91 12.60 3.74
C ALA A 118 -12.68 13.31 5.09
N THR A 119 -13.45 12.94 6.12
CA THR A 119 -13.36 13.51 7.47
C THR A 119 -12.58 12.66 8.47
N ARG A 120 -12.50 11.35 8.24
CA ARG A 120 -11.80 10.40 9.14
C ARG A 120 -10.37 10.10 8.71
N GLY A 121 -10.03 10.38 7.45
CA GLY A 121 -8.77 10.01 6.84
C GLY A 121 -8.74 8.59 6.34
N LEU A 122 -7.57 8.22 5.81
CA LEU A 122 -7.22 6.90 5.31
C LEU A 122 -6.15 6.32 6.24
N LEU A 123 -6.17 5.01 6.44
CA LEU A 123 -5.14 4.32 7.19
C LEU A 123 -3.99 3.98 6.24
N PHE A 124 -2.80 4.50 6.51
CA PHE A 124 -1.57 4.03 5.89
C PHE A 124 -0.95 2.96 6.78
N VAL A 125 -0.53 1.85 6.20
CA VAL A 125 0.17 0.76 6.89
C VAL A 125 1.49 0.55 6.16
N TYR A 126 2.60 0.51 6.90
CA TYR A 126 3.93 0.41 6.33
C TYR A 126 4.87 -0.41 7.22
N LEU A 127 5.91 -0.93 6.59
CA LEU A 127 7.07 -1.52 7.24
C LEU A 127 7.87 -0.41 7.92
N ASP A 128 8.02 -0.50 9.24
CA ASP A 128 8.94 0.37 9.96
C ASP A 128 10.32 -0.30 10.00
N ASP A 129 11.25 0.24 9.21
CA ASP A 129 12.64 -0.22 9.09
C ASP A 129 13.62 0.73 9.82
N ARG A 130 13.12 1.58 10.73
CA ARG A 130 13.93 2.60 11.44
C ARG A 130 14.99 2.06 12.41
N ASP A 131 15.24 0.75 12.44
CA ASP A 131 16.32 0.13 13.22
C ASP A 131 17.60 -0.17 12.38
N ASP A 132 17.71 0.36 11.15
CA ASP A 132 18.81 0.06 10.20
C ASP A 132 20.11 0.88 10.39
N GLU A 133 20.34 1.51 11.54
CA GLU A 133 21.60 2.25 11.79
C GLU A 133 22.77 1.41 12.32
N GLY A 134 22.75 0.06 12.30
CA GLY A 134 24.02 -0.62 12.53
C GLY A 134 24.12 -2.13 12.72
N GLU A 135 23.06 -2.90 12.97
CA GLU A 135 23.23 -4.34 13.18
C GLU A 135 22.10 -5.12 12.52
N GLY A 136 22.47 -5.93 11.52
CA GLY A 136 21.57 -6.71 10.68
C GLY A 136 20.48 -7.41 11.48
N LEU A 137 19.27 -6.88 11.39
CA LEU A 137 18.12 -7.49 12.03
C LEU A 137 17.72 -8.74 11.26
N VAL A 138 17.37 -9.76 12.03
CA VAL A 138 16.72 -10.97 11.53
C VAL A 138 15.39 -10.52 10.88
N PRO A 139 15.00 -11.02 9.70
CA PRO A 139 13.73 -10.66 9.03
C PRO A 139 12.49 -10.76 9.94
N GLU A 140 12.55 -11.60 10.97
CA GLU A 140 11.52 -11.81 12.00
C GLU A 140 11.32 -10.63 12.97
N SER A 141 12.22 -9.63 12.95
CA SER A 141 12.19 -8.44 13.82
C SER A 141 11.43 -7.26 13.23
N ARG A 142 11.15 -7.29 11.93
CA ARG A 142 10.53 -6.16 11.22
C ARG A 142 9.11 -5.94 11.74
N SER A 143 8.78 -4.69 12.07
CA SER A 143 7.47 -4.33 12.61
C SER A 143 6.65 -3.56 11.56
N LEU A 144 5.33 -3.67 11.67
CA LEU A 144 4.41 -2.83 10.90
C LEU A 144 3.95 -1.68 11.78
N GLU A 145 3.97 -0.49 11.22
CA GLU A 145 3.33 0.68 11.80
C GLU A 145 2.14 1.12 10.95
N LYS A 146 1.29 1.94 11.56
CA LYS A 146 0.14 2.52 10.88
C LYS A 146 -0.22 3.88 11.46
N PHE A 147 -0.70 4.77 10.61
CA PHE A 147 -1.30 6.04 11.04
C PHE A 147 -2.36 6.49 10.05
N PHE A 148 -3.13 7.50 10.46
CA PHE A 148 -4.15 8.11 9.61
C PHE A 148 -3.63 9.39 8.96
N PHE A 149 -3.90 9.55 7.67
CA PHE A 149 -3.65 10.79 6.93
C PHE A 149 -4.92 11.24 6.21
N ARG A 150 -5.00 12.53 5.86
CA ARG A 150 -6.13 13.03 5.06
C ARG A 150 -5.89 12.70 3.60
N ALA A 151 -6.94 12.30 2.89
CA ALA A 151 -6.87 12.05 1.45
C ALA A 151 -6.40 13.29 0.65
N GLN A 152 -6.63 14.50 1.17
CA GLN A 152 -6.18 15.77 0.58
C GLN A 152 -4.66 15.96 0.69
N ASP A 153 -4.02 15.36 1.70
CA ASP A 153 -2.57 15.46 1.92
C ASP A 153 -1.82 14.32 1.20
N ALA A 154 -2.53 13.46 0.48
CA ALA A 154 -2.00 12.22 -0.08
C ALA A 154 -0.87 12.45 -1.08
N SER A 155 -0.98 13.44 -1.97
CA SER A 155 0.05 13.73 -2.97
C SER A 155 1.40 14.04 -2.33
N ALA A 156 1.42 15.03 -1.42
CA ALA A 156 2.63 15.44 -0.71
C ALA A 156 3.20 14.31 0.16
N PHE A 157 2.32 13.54 0.80
CA PHE A 157 2.74 12.43 1.65
C PHE A 157 3.29 11.26 0.83
N LEU A 158 2.52 10.71 -0.10
CA LEU A 158 2.90 9.53 -0.88
C LEU A 158 4.12 9.82 -1.76
N GLY A 159 4.24 11.02 -2.33
CA GLY A 159 5.42 11.42 -3.08
C GLY A 159 6.70 11.59 -2.25
N SER A 160 6.59 11.66 -0.92
CA SER A 160 7.76 11.70 -0.02
C SER A 160 8.23 10.31 0.44
N VAL A 161 7.40 9.29 0.24
CA VAL A 161 7.66 7.90 0.65
C VAL A 161 7.72 6.93 -0.52
N SER A 162 7.50 7.43 -1.75
CA SER A 162 7.70 6.73 -3.03
C SER A 162 9.10 6.99 -3.57
#